data_AF-A0A3A9SAE6-F1
#
_entry.id   AF-A0A3A9SAE6-F1
#
_cell.length_a   1.000
_cell.length_b   1.000
_cell.length_c   1.000
_cell.angle_alpha   90.00
_cell.angle_beta   90.00
_cell.angle_gamma   90.00
#
_symmetry.space_group_name_H-M   'P 1'
#
loop_
_entity.id
_entity.type
_entity.pdbx_description
1 polymer ?
#
loop_
_entity_poly.entity_id
_entity_poly.type
_entity_poly.pdbx_seq_one_letter_code
_entity_poly.pdbx_strand_id
1 'polypeptide(L)'
;MINILTYLLTYLLINDTLKLEREDESMHNMAYTLDNIIPITMFNRGQAGRIFSEVKKGSPKVVIKNNEPEAVIISPDEYKEIMELLENAELMEMAIQRETNDNGARFSQNEVMEELGISQADLDEMEDVEIG
;
A
#
# COMPACT_ATOMS: atom_id res chain seq x y z
N MET A 1 -1.23 19.40 27.48
CA MET A 1 -1.92 20.12 26.38
C MET A 1 -0.94 20.30 25.24
N ILE A 2 -1.04 19.45 24.22
CA ILE A 2 -0.28 19.63 22.99
C ILE A 2 -0.97 20.77 22.23
N ASN A 3 -0.20 21.79 21.87
CA ASN A 3 -0.70 23.02 21.25
C ASN A 3 -1.20 22.70 19.83
N ILE A 4 -2.44 23.07 19.51
CA ILE A 4 -3.05 22.89 18.17
C ILE A 4 -2.15 23.49 17.08
N LEU A 5 -1.43 24.57 17.40
CA LEU A 5 -0.46 25.18 16.50
C LEU A 5 0.71 24.24 16.19
N THR A 6 1.15 23.45 17.16
CA THR A 6 2.20 22.42 16.95
C THR A 6 1.67 21.33 16.03
N TYR A 7 0.44 20.85 16.23
CA TYR A 7 -0.16 19.82 15.37
C TYR A 7 -0.31 20.30 13.92
N LEU A 8 -0.78 21.53 13.72
CA LEU A 8 -0.92 22.12 12.40
C LEU A 8 0.45 22.29 11.72
N LEU A 9 1.47 22.70 12.47
CA LEU A 9 2.83 22.88 11.95
C LEU A 9 3.46 21.53 11.58
N THR A 10 3.28 20.50 12.41
CA THR A 10 3.76 19.14 12.11
C THR A 10 3.02 18.55 10.91
N TYR A 11 1.70 18.76 10.79
CA TYR A 11 0.92 18.32 9.65
C TYR A 11 1.33 19.03 8.34
N LEU A 12 1.57 20.34 8.38
CA LEU A 12 2.09 21.09 7.23
C LEU A 12 3.50 20.65 6.86
N LEU A 13 4.40 20.50 7.85
CA LEU A 13 5.77 20.03 7.63
C LEU A 13 5.79 18.62 7.03
N ILE A 14 4.99 17.69 7.55
CA ILE A 14 4.88 16.33 7.02
C ILE A 14 4.36 16.35 5.58
N ASN A 15 3.32 17.13 5.29
CA ASN A 15 2.78 17.22 3.93
C ASN A 15 3.75 17.89 2.95
N ASP A 16 4.53 18.87 3.41
CA ASP A 16 5.55 19.52 2.59
C ASP A 16 6.77 18.62 2.39
N THR A 17 7.19 17.84 3.41
CA THR A 17 8.22 16.79 3.23
C THR A 17 7.72 15.66 2.33
N LEU A 18 6.45 15.24 2.44
CA LEU A 18 5.86 14.24 1.54
C LEU A 18 5.69 14.78 0.12
N LYS A 19 5.48 16.10 -0.06
CA LYS A 19 5.48 16.73 -1.40
C LYS A 19 6.88 16.83 -1.98
N LEU A 20 7.88 17.17 -1.17
CA LEU A 20 9.29 17.22 -1.58
C LEU A 20 9.84 15.82 -1.86
N GLU A 21 9.49 14.83 -1.05
CA GLU A 21 9.76 13.42 -1.34
C GLU A 21 9.01 12.97 -2.58
N ARG A 22 7.76 13.39 -2.83
CA ARG A 22 7.08 13.11 -4.11
C ARG A 22 7.73 13.79 -5.32
N GLU A 23 8.35 14.95 -5.15
CA GLU A 23 9.09 15.62 -6.23
C GLU A 23 10.45 14.95 -6.51
N ASP A 24 11.15 14.43 -5.49
CA ASP A 24 12.43 13.70 -5.63
C ASP A 24 12.22 12.19 -5.98
N GLU A 25 11.19 11.54 -5.43
CA GLU A 25 10.74 10.18 -5.77
C GLU A 25 10.03 10.11 -7.13
N SER A 26 9.58 11.25 -7.69
CA SER A 26 9.12 11.30 -9.08
C SER A 26 10.19 10.79 -10.05
N MET A 27 11.46 10.79 -9.61
CA MET A 27 12.61 10.25 -10.31
C MET A 27 13.08 8.86 -9.83
N HIS A 28 12.49 8.25 -8.79
CA HIS A 28 13.02 6.97 -8.24
C HIS A 28 12.05 5.82 -7.91
N ASN A 29 10.72 5.95 -7.96
CA ASN A 29 9.84 4.77 -7.73
C ASN A 29 8.83 4.44 -8.84
N MET A 30 8.93 5.11 -9.99
CA MET A 30 8.34 4.66 -11.24
C MET A 30 9.06 5.34 -12.41
N ALA A 31 10.40 5.41 -12.34
CA ALA A 31 11.18 5.91 -13.47
C ALA A 31 11.03 4.92 -14.61
N TYR A 32 10.02 5.14 -15.44
CA TYR A 32 9.92 4.57 -16.78
C TYR A 32 11.12 5.10 -17.56
N THR A 33 12.28 4.49 -17.35
CA THR A 33 13.41 4.66 -18.26
C THR A 33 12.86 4.37 -19.65
N LEU A 34 13.23 5.18 -20.64
CA LEU A 34 12.78 4.98 -22.03
C LEU A 34 12.98 3.52 -22.49
N ASP A 35 13.96 2.83 -21.92
CA ASP A 35 14.27 1.41 -22.13
C ASP A 35 13.16 0.43 -21.71
N ASN A 36 12.24 0.85 -20.84
CA ASN A 36 11.10 0.06 -20.38
C ASN A 36 9.84 0.30 -21.21
N ILE A 37 9.86 1.26 -22.13
CA ILE A 37 8.76 1.55 -23.04
C ILE A 37 8.90 0.69 -24.29
N ILE A 38 7.89 -0.14 -24.58
CA ILE A 38 7.88 -1.04 -25.72
C ILE A 38 6.63 -0.84 -26.58
N PRO A 39 6.75 -0.79 -27.92
CA PRO A 39 5.56 -0.77 -28.77
C PRO A 39 4.91 -2.15 -28.78
N ILE A 40 3.57 -2.19 -28.79
CA ILE A 40 2.77 -3.42 -28.80
C ILE A 40 3.13 -4.36 -29.97
N THR A 41 3.67 -3.81 -31.06
CA THR A 41 4.12 -4.57 -32.23
C THR A 41 5.27 -5.54 -31.93
N MET A 42 6.02 -5.36 -30.84
CA MET A 42 7.09 -6.29 -30.41
C MET A 42 6.54 -7.66 -30.03
N PHE A 43 5.33 -7.73 -29.46
CA PHE A 43 4.66 -8.99 -29.15
C PHE A 43 4.37 -9.79 -30.42
N ASN A 44 3.90 -9.12 -31.47
CA ASN A 44 3.61 -9.73 -32.77
C ASN A 44 4.87 -10.17 -33.53
N ARG A 45 6.05 -9.65 -33.16
CA ARG A 45 7.35 -10.01 -33.75
C ARG A 45 8.08 -11.13 -32.98
N GLY A 46 7.37 -11.85 -32.11
CA GLY A 46 7.93 -12.98 -31.36
C GLY A 46 8.84 -12.57 -30.18
N GLN A 47 8.84 -11.31 -29.76
CA GLN A 47 9.67 -10.86 -28.63
C GLN A 47 9.03 -11.09 -27.26
N ALA A 48 7.81 -11.64 -27.21
CA ALA A 48 7.05 -11.84 -25.97
C ALA A 48 7.84 -12.61 -24.91
N GLY A 49 8.53 -13.69 -25.29
CA GLY A 49 9.30 -14.50 -24.34
C GLY A 49 10.47 -13.73 -23.69
N ARG A 50 11.17 -12.88 -24.46
CA ARG A 50 12.22 -12.01 -23.92
C ARG A 50 11.65 -10.96 -22.98
N ILE A 51 10.55 -10.31 -23.38
CA ILE A 51 9.87 -9.28 -22.59
C ILE A 51 9.43 -9.85 -21.24
N PHE A 52 8.75 -10.99 -21.21
CA PHE A 52 8.32 -11.61 -19.95
C PHE A 52 9.50 -12.10 -19.08
N SER A 53 10.60 -12.53 -19.68
CA SER A 53 11.82 -12.89 -18.95
C SER A 53 12.48 -11.68 -18.26
N GLU A 54 12.45 -10.51 -18.91
CA GLU A 54 12.90 -9.25 -18.30
C GLU A 54 11.96 -8.81 -17.18
N VAL A 55 10.65 -8.85 -17.41
CA VAL A 55 9.63 -8.53 -16.38
C VAL A 55 9.81 -9.42 -15.15
N LYS A 56 9.99 -10.73 -15.33
CA LYS A 56 10.21 -11.67 -14.21
C LYS A 56 11.45 -11.34 -13.37
N LYS A 57 12.40 -10.57 -13.89
CA LYS A 57 13.62 -10.13 -13.18
C LYS A 57 13.46 -8.75 -12.52
N GLY A 58 12.24 -8.22 -12.44
CA GLY A 58 11.97 -6.89 -11.88
C GLY A 58 12.22 -5.74 -12.87
N SER A 59 12.00 -5.99 -14.17
CA SER A 59 12.05 -4.94 -15.20
C SER A 59 10.65 -4.68 -15.75
N PRO A 60 9.85 -3.80 -15.12
CA PRO A 60 8.49 -3.50 -15.56
C PRO A 60 8.50 -2.87 -16.95
N LYS A 61 7.43 -3.10 -17.73
CA LYS A 61 7.32 -2.61 -19.11
C LYS A 61 6.06 -1.81 -19.33
N VAL A 62 6.17 -0.67 -20.01
CA VAL A 62 5.02 0.09 -20.51
C VAL A 62 4.80 -0.26 -21.96
N VAL A 63 3.63 -0.78 -22.27
CA VAL A 63 3.22 -1.09 -23.63
C VAL A 63 2.55 0.12 -24.25
N ILE A 64 3.05 0.56 -25.40
CA ILE A 64 2.46 1.65 -26.18
C ILE A 64 1.78 1.11 -27.44
N LYS A 65 0.61 1.66 -27.76
CA LYS A 65 -0.13 1.44 -29.01
C LYS A 65 -0.55 2.79 -29.57
N ASN A 66 -0.29 3.05 -30.85
CA ASN A 66 -0.61 4.32 -31.50
C ASN A 66 -0.07 5.56 -30.75
N ASN A 67 1.14 5.47 -30.18
CA ASN A 67 1.78 6.50 -29.34
C ASN A 67 1.09 6.80 -28.00
N GLU A 68 0.13 5.97 -27.59
CA GLU A 68 -0.52 6.07 -26.28
C GLU A 68 -0.17 4.86 -25.39
N PRO A 69 0.07 5.05 -24.08
CA PRO A 69 0.22 3.95 -23.14
C PRO A 69 -1.07 3.11 -23.06
N GLU A 70 -0.95 1.81 -23.31
CA GLU A 70 -2.08 0.87 -23.32
C GLU A 70 -2.08 -0.02 -22.07
N ALA A 71 -0.91 -0.45 -21.61
CA ALA A 71 -0.78 -1.37 -20.48
C ALA A 71 0.58 -1.23 -19.79
N VAL A 72 0.64 -1.64 -18.52
CA VAL A 72 1.87 -1.87 -17.78
C VAL A 72 1.97 -3.36 -17.46
N ILE A 73 3.16 -3.93 -17.63
CA ILE A 73 3.45 -5.33 -17.33
C ILE A 73 4.47 -5.35 -16.21
N ILE A 74 4.12 -6.00 -15.11
CA ILE A 74 4.96 -6.21 -13.93
C ILE A 74 5.00 -7.70 -13.59
N SER A 75 5.97 -8.11 -12.78
CA SER A 75 6.03 -9.47 -12.26
C SER A 75 4.91 -9.70 -11.23
N PRO A 76 4.49 -10.96 -11.01
CA PRO A 76 3.54 -11.28 -9.96
C PRO A 76 4.02 -10.90 -8.55
N ASP A 77 5.33 -10.94 -8.31
CA ASP A 77 5.89 -10.60 -6.99
C ASP A 77 5.85 -9.09 -6.75
N GLU A 78 6.23 -8.27 -7.73
CA GLU A 78 6.05 -6.81 -7.67
C GLU A 78 4.57 -6.43 -7.50
N TYR A 79 3.64 -7.14 -8.15
CA TYR A 79 2.22 -6.89 -7.95
C TYR A 79 1.79 -7.13 -6.49
N LYS A 80 2.25 -8.22 -5.87
CA LYS A 80 1.94 -8.52 -4.45
C LYS A 80 2.53 -7.47 -3.53
N GLU A 81 3.77 -7.07 -3.74
CA GLU A 81 4.43 -6.03 -2.93
C GLU A 81 3.65 -4.71 -2.98
N ILE A 82 3.18 -4.31 -4.17
CA ILE A 82 2.34 -3.10 -4.33
C ILE A 82 1.02 -3.25 -3.55
N MET A 83 0.38 -4.42 -3.62
CA MET A 83 -0.88 -4.66 -2.90
C MET A 83 -0.67 -4.65 -1.37
N GLU A 84 0.39 -5.28 -0.87
CA GLU A 84 0.74 -5.26 0.55
C GLU A 84 1.04 -3.84 1.04
N LEU A 85 1.77 -3.04 0.25
CA LEU A 85 2.05 -1.65 0.56
C LEU A 85 0.78 -0.80 0.61
N LEU A 86 -0.17 -1.04 -0.30
CA LEU A 86 -1.45 -0.36 -0.31
C LEU A 86 -2.27 -0.69 0.95
N GLU A 87 -2.39 -1.97 1.30
CA GLU A 87 -3.08 -2.41 2.51
C GLU A 87 -2.44 -1.80 3.77
N ASN A 88 -1.11 -1.79 3.84
CA ASN A 88 -0.39 -1.19 4.95
C ASN A 88 -0.62 0.33 5.06
N ALA A 89 -0.73 1.03 3.93
CA ALA A 89 -1.02 2.46 3.92
C ALA A 89 -2.45 2.74 4.44
N GLU A 90 -3.43 1.94 4.05
CA GLU A 90 -4.81 2.04 4.55
C GLU A 90 -4.87 1.76 6.07
N LEU A 91 -4.13 0.74 6.54
CA LEU A 91 -4.01 0.44 7.96
C LEU A 91 -3.36 1.59 8.74
N MET A 92 -2.31 2.20 8.18
CA MET A 92 -1.62 3.35 8.77
C MET A 92 -2.55 4.56 8.85
N GLU A 93 -3.32 4.85 7.80
CA GLU A 93 -4.32 5.92 7.80
C GLU A 93 -5.35 5.70 8.91
N MET A 94 -5.91 4.49 9.02
CA MET A 94 -6.87 4.16 10.08
C MET A 94 -6.26 4.32 11.47
N ALA A 95 -4.99 3.92 11.66
CA ALA A 95 -4.29 4.09 12.93
C ALA A 95 -4.14 5.57 13.29
N ILE A 96 -3.72 6.41 12.35
CA ILE A 96 -3.60 7.86 12.53
C ILE A 96 -4.97 8.48 12.84
N GLN A 97 -6.03 8.06 12.15
CA GLN A 97 -7.38 8.55 12.42
C GLN A 97 -7.85 8.17 13.83
N ARG A 98 -7.57 6.94 14.30
CA ARG A 98 -7.88 6.50 15.66
C ARG A 98 -7.10 7.29 16.71
N GLU A 99 -5.81 7.52 16.47
CA GLU A 99 -4.95 8.31 17.37
C GLU A 99 -5.39 9.77 17.44
N THR A 100 -5.68 10.39 16.28
CA THR A 100 -6.11 11.80 16.20
C THR A 100 -7.46 12.01 16.90
N ASN A 101 -8.37 11.05 16.78
CA ASN A 101 -9.71 11.12 17.37
C ASN A 101 -9.78 10.48 18.78
N ASP A 102 -8.65 10.10 19.37
CA ASP A 102 -8.64 9.49 20.70
C ASP A 102 -9.15 10.50 21.73
N ASN A 103 -10.28 10.15 22.36
CA ASN A 103 -10.88 10.93 23.43
C ASN A 103 -10.40 10.49 24.83
N GLY A 104 -9.48 9.53 24.90
CA GLY A 104 -8.95 8.98 26.14
C GLY A 104 -9.86 7.94 26.81
N ALA A 105 -11.03 7.63 26.23
CA ALA A 105 -11.89 6.57 26.73
C ALA A 105 -11.21 5.21 26.56
N ARG A 106 -11.29 4.38 27.58
CA ARG A 106 -10.75 3.02 27.58
C ARG A 106 -11.83 2.11 28.12
N PHE A 107 -11.98 0.96 27.48
CA PHE A 107 -12.97 -0.06 27.86
C PHE A 107 -12.21 -1.28 28.36
N SER A 108 -12.67 -1.83 29.48
CA SER A 108 -12.24 -3.13 29.95
C SER A 108 -12.79 -4.23 29.05
N GLN A 109 -12.14 -5.39 29.04
CA GLN A 109 -12.61 -6.56 28.30
C GLN A 109 -14.06 -6.92 28.64
N ASN A 110 -14.43 -6.85 29.92
CA ASN A 110 -15.80 -7.16 30.38
C ASN A 110 -16.83 -6.21 29.77
N GLU A 111 -16.55 -4.91 29.74
CA GLU A 111 -17.46 -3.90 29.16
C GLU A 111 -17.67 -4.15 27.66
N VAL A 112 -16.59 -4.49 26.92
CA VAL A 112 -16.68 -4.79 25.49
C VAL A 112 -17.43 -6.10 25.23
N MET A 113 -17.18 -7.13 26.04
CA MET A 113 -17.87 -8.42 25.93
C MET A 113 -19.38 -8.29 26.20
N GLU A 114 -19.75 -7.54 27.24
CA GLU A 114 -21.16 -7.25 27.54
C GLU A 114 -21.84 -6.48 26.40
N GLU A 115 -21.16 -5.48 25.83
CA GLU A 115 -21.67 -4.70 24.69
C GLU A 115 -21.87 -5.55 23.43
N LEU A 116 -20.93 -6.47 23.15
CA LEU A 116 -20.99 -7.36 21.98
C LEU A 116 -21.88 -8.60 22.19
N GLY A 117 -22.41 -8.81 23.40
CA GLY A 117 -23.21 -9.99 23.73
C GLY A 117 -22.41 -11.29 23.75
N ILE A 118 -21.12 -11.21 24.04
CA ILE A 118 -20.21 -12.36 24.10
C ILE A 118 -20.08 -12.81 25.56
N SER A 119 -20.44 -14.05 25.85
CA SER A 119 -20.28 -14.64 27.17
C SER A 119 -18.96 -15.39 27.31
N GLN A 120 -18.50 -15.61 28.55
CA GLN A 120 -17.31 -16.42 28.80
C GLN A 120 -17.49 -17.87 28.30
N ALA A 121 -18.71 -18.41 28.38
CA ALA A 121 -19.01 -19.76 27.88
C ALA A 121 -18.82 -19.87 26.36
N ASP A 122 -19.12 -18.80 25.61
CA ASP A 122 -18.88 -18.75 24.17
C ASP A 122 -17.39 -18.82 23.83
N LEU A 123 -16.53 -18.27 24.69
CA LEU A 123 -15.08 -18.32 24.54
C LEU A 123 -14.51 -19.69 24.94
N ASP A 124 -15.03 -20.28 26.02
CA ASP A 124 -14.59 -21.57 26.54
C ASP A 124 -14.95 -22.75 25.60
N GLU A 125 -15.95 -22.58 24.72
CA GLU A 125 -16.33 -23.54 23.69
C GLU A 125 -15.43 -23.44 22.43
N MET A 126 -14.66 -22.37 22.27
CA MET A 126 -13.74 -22.23 21.14
C MET A 126 -12.59 -23.22 21.26
N GLU A 127 -12.24 -23.86 20.15
CA GLU A 127 -11.05 -24.72 20.09
C GLU A 127 -9.79 -23.88 20.34
N ASP A 128 -8.87 -24.40 21.15
CA ASP A 128 -7.58 -23.75 21.39
C ASP A 128 -6.85 -23.55 20.06
N VAL A 129 -6.39 -22.33 19.83
CA VAL A 129 -5.56 -22.03 18.66
C VAL A 129 -4.15 -22.56 18.92
N GLU A 130 -3.76 -23.65 18.26
CA GLU A 130 -2.35 -24.05 18.17
C GLU A 130 -1.57 -22.96 17.41
N ILE A 131 -0.78 -22.16 18.14
CA ILE A 131 0.18 -21.25 17.55
C ILE A 131 1.47 -22.03 17.31
N GLY A 132 1.65 -22.50 16.08
CA GLY A 132 2.87 -23.18 15.59
C GLY A 132 3.99 -22.23 15.18
#